data_AF-L8FVP9-F1
#
_entry.id   AF-L8FVP9-F1
#
_cell.length_a   1.000
_cell.length_b   1.000
_cell.length_c   1.000
_cell.angle_alpha   90.00
_cell.angle_beta   90.00
_cell.angle_gamma   90.00
#
_symmetry.space_group_name_H-M   'P 1'
#
loop_
_entity.id
_entity.type
_entity.pdbx_description
1 polymer ?
#
loop_
_entity_poly.entity_id
_entity_poly.type
_entity_poly.pdbx_seq_one_letter_code
_entity_poly.pdbx_strand_id
1 'polypeptide(L)'
;MKRKWESRTDPLWWNCLSSKQISMKSVVRSWVNIRARLAIVNALKRKGYDTNGYRIDGNGDEAPKPNLVGSLHLSTRPELLRAKWPDVEDQADKIIAEVERLQTDKAKPKRKKRTME
;
A
#
# COMPACT_ATOMS: atom_id res chain seq x y z
N MET A 1 9.31 -10.09 20.01
CA MET A 1 10.13 -8.95 19.56
C MET A 1 9.35 -8.15 18.53
N LYS A 2 9.05 -6.88 18.81
CA LYS A 2 8.46 -5.95 17.83
C LYS A 2 9.57 -5.55 16.86
N ARG A 3 9.37 -5.72 15.56
CA ARG A 3 10.41 -5.39 14.56
C ARG A 3 10.51 -3.86 14.45
N LYS A 4 11.71 -3.29 14.31
CA LYS A 4 11.93 -1.81 14.27
C LYS A 4 11.04 -1.07 13.27
N TRP A 5 10.62 -1.71 12.18
CA TRP A 5 9.75 -1.13 11.17
C TRP A 5 8.26 -1.10 11.56
N GLU A 6 7.84 -1.85 12.58
CA GLU A 6 6.46 -1.87 13.10
C GLU A 6 6.16 -0.71 14.06
N SER A 7 7.19 -0.03 14.56
CA SER A 7 7.07 1.11 15.49
C SER A 7 7.28 2.47 14.82
N ARG A 8 7.37 2.51 13.48
CA ARG A 8 7.53 3.78 12.76
C ARG A 8 6.19 4.52 12.71
N THR A 9 6.20 5.73 13.26
CA THR A 9 5.18 6.78 13.06
C THR A 9 5.37 7.53 11.74
N ASP A 10 6.45 7.23 11.02
CA ASP A 10 6.75 7.78 9.70
C ASP A 10 5.68 7.38 8.66
N PRO A 11 5.54 8.16 7.57
CA PRO A 11 4.66 7.87 6.43
C PRO A 11 4.86 6.47 5.86
N LEU A 12 3.93 6.01 5.02
CA LEU A 12 3.96 4.70 4.38
C LEU A 12 5.23 4.51 3.55
N TRP A 13 6.19 3.74 4.08
CA TRP A 13 7.37 3.33 3.34
C TRP A 13 7.04 2.13 2.47
N TRP A 14 6.88 2.36 1.17
CA TRP A 14 6.56 1.27 0.25
C TRP A 14 7.65 1.06 -0.81
N ASN A 15 7.82 -0.19 -1.20
CA ASN A 15 8.65 -0.54 -2.35
C ASN A 15 7.91 -1.51 -3.27
N CYS A 16 8.35 -1.53 -4.53
CA CYS A 16 7.89 -2.46 -5.54
C CYS A 16 9.08 -3.19 -6.14
N LEU A 17 9.09 -4.51 -5.97
CA LEU A 17 10.16 -5.41 -6.36
C LEU A 17 9.73 -6.22 -7.59
N SER A 18 10.64 -6.38 -8.53
CA SER A 18 10.49 -7.28 -9.67
C SER A 18 11.52 -8.40 -9.62
N SER A 19 11.07 -9.64 -9.78
CA SER A 19 11.93 -10.82 -9.74
C SER A 19 12.36 -11.22 -11.15
N LYS A 20 13.42 -12.04 -11.24
CA LYS A 20 13.85 -12.65 -12.52
C LYS A 20 12.79 -13.61 -13.09
N GLN A 21 11.81 -14.04 -12.28
CA GLN A 21 10.71 -14.90 -12.73
C GLN A 21 9.78 -14.19 -13.73
N ILE A 22 9.77 -12.85 -13.76
CA ILE A 22 8.98 -12.08 -14.71
C ILE A 22 9.61 -12.13 -16.11
N SER A 23 10.92 -11.89 -16.16
CA SER A 23 11.69 -11.97 -17.40
C SER A 23 13.18 -11.91 -17.09
N MET A 24 13.98 -12.59 -17.92
CA MET A 24 15.44 -12.44 -17.92
C MET A 24 15.89 -11.08 -18.45
N LYS A 25 15.05 -10.40 -19.26
CA LYS A 25 15.35 -9.07 -19.82
C LYS A 25 15.11 -7.97 -18.77
N SER A 26 16.13 -7.15 -18.52
CA SER A 26 16.07 -6.02 -17.57
C SER A 26 15.02 -4.97 -17.96
N VAL A 27 14.91 -4.65 -19.25
CA VAL A 27 13.95 -3.68 -19.78
C VAL A 27 12.51 -4.10 -19.47
N VAL A 28 12.18 -5.38 -19.65
CA VAL A 28 10.86 -5.93 -19.33
C VAL A 28 10.57 -5.83 -17.84
N ARG A 29 11.53 -6.19 -16.98
CA ARG A 29 11.38 -6.04 -15.52
C ARG A 29 11.22 -4.60 -15.08
N SER A 30 11.93 -3.67 -15.72
CA SER A 30 11.82 -2.24 -15.46
C SER A 30 10.44 -1.72 -15.85
N TRP A 31 9.98 -2.07 -17.05
CA TRP A 31 8.66 -1.68 -17.55
C TRP A 31 7.52 -2.17 -16.65
N VAL A 32 7.54 -3.44 -16.23
CA VAL A 32 6.54 -3.99 -15.29
C VAL A 32 6.59 -3.26 -13.95
N ASN A 33 7.79 -2.97 -13.45
CA ASN A 33 7.94 -2.30 -12.15
C ASN A 33 7.45 -0.84 -12.21
N ILE A 34 7.71 -0.13 -13.31
CA ILE A 34 7.14 1.22 -13.56
C ILE A 34 5.62 1.13 -13.61
N ARG A 35 5.06 0.19 -14.36
CA ARG A 35 3.62 -0.02 -14.50
C ARG A 35 2.95 -0.27 -13.15
N ALA A 36 3.51 -1.15 -12.32
CA ALA A 36 3.01 -1.42 -10.97
C ALA A 36 3.08 -0.17 -10.08
N ARG A 37 4.21 0.56 -10.09
CA ARG A 37 4.37 1.78 -9.31
C ARG A 37 3.37 2.86 -9.69
N LEU A 38 3.14 3.07 -10.99
CA LEU A 38 2.18 4.05 -11.47
C LEU A 38 0.76 3.72 -11.01
N ALA A 39 0.35 2.45 -11.09
CA ALA A 39 -0.98 2.04 -10.64
C ALA A 39 -1.18 2.30 -9.13
N ILE A 40 -0.17 2.01 -8.31
CA ILE A 40 -0.20 2.27 -6.87
C ILE A 40 -0.23 3.77 -6.56
N VAL A 41 0.59 4.57 -7.25
CA VAL A 41 0.57 6.03 -7.09
C VAL A 41 -0.78 6.63 -7.51
N ASN A 42 -1.37 6.15 -8.59
CA ASN A 42 -2.70 6.57 -9.03
C ASN A 42 -3.78 6.18 -8.02
N ALA A 43 -3.72 4.97 -7.47
CA ALA A 43 -4.63 4.52 -6.43
C ALA A 43 -4.51 5.38 -5.15
N LEU A 44 -3.28 5.66 -4.70
CA LEU A 44 -3.01 6.56 -3.57
C LEU A 44 -3.60 7.95 -3.80
N LYS A 45 -3.34 8.56 -4.96
CA LYS A 45 -3.87 9.88 -5.33
C LYS A 45 -5.40 9.91 -5.36
N ARG A 46 -6.03 8.89 -5.95
CA ARG A 46 -7.51 8.78 -5.98
C ARG A 46 -8.12 8.66 -4.59
N LYS A 47 -7.40 8.09 -3.64
CA LYS A 47 -7.79 7.98 -2.23
C LYS A 47 -7.44 9.21 -1.39
N GLY A 48 -6.83 10.24 -1.99
CA GLY A 48 -6.45 11.48 -1.30
C GLY A 48 -5.11 11.41 -0.57
N TYR A 49 -4.25 10.45 -0.94
CA TYR A 49 -2.90 10.33 -0.42
C TYR A 49 -1.85 10.79 -1.44
N ASP A 50 -0.75 11.34 -0.94
CA ASP A 50 0.49 11.56 -1.64
C ASP A 50 1.17 10.23 -1.96
N THR A 51 2.13 10.29 -2.87
CA THR A 51 3.05 9.22 -3.26
C THR A 51 3.68 8.48 -2.08
N ASN A 52 3.88 9.14 -0.95
CA ASN A 52 4.46 8.57 0.27
C ASN A 52 3.41 8.16 1.32
N GLY A 53 2.11 8.24 1.03
CA GLY A 53 1.04 7.89 1.98
C GLY A 53 0.69 8.99 2.99
N TYR A 54 1.25 10.20 2.84
CA TYR A 54 0.72 11.40 3.52
C TYR A 54 -0.64 11.74 2.93
N ARG A 55 -1.60 12.18 3.75
CA ARG A 55 -2.84 12.72 3.17
C ARG A 55 -2.52 14.06 2.48
N ILE A 56 -2.99 14.23 1.25
CA ILE A 56 -2.98 15.55 0.61
C ILE A 56 -4.20 16.26 1.17
N ASP A 57 -4.00 17.14 2.15
CA ASP A 57 -5.07 17.90 2.80
C ASP A 57 -5.76 18.81 1.77
N GLY A 58 -6.84 18.30 1.19
CA GLY A 58 -7.76 19.04 0.34
C GLY A 58 -9.09 19.27 1.07
N ASN A 59 -9.16 20.37 1.82
CA ASN A 59 -10.35 21.21 2.01
C ASN A 59 -11.73 20.49 2.04
N GLY A 60 -12.05 19.75 3.11
CA GLY A 60 -13.38 19.18 3.31
C GLY A 60 -13.66 18.78 4.76
N ASP A 61 -14.86 19.11 5.23
CA ASP A 61 -15.46 18.91 6.57
C ASP A 61 -15.57 17.45 7.06
N GLU A 62 -14.71 16.54 6.59
CA GLU A 62 -14.69 15.15 7.09
C GLU A 62 -13.64 14.97 8.18
N ALA A 63 -14.05 14.27 9.25
CA ALA A 63 -13.19 13.95 10.39
C ALA A 63 -11.82 13.40 9.93
N PRO A 64 -10.71 13.86 10.55
CA PRO A 64 -9.36 13.56 10.08
C PRO A 64 -9.09 12.04 10.11
N LYS A 65 -9.07 11.40 8.94
CA LYS A 65 -8.58 10.02 8.82
C LYS A 65 -7.05 10.04 8.97
N PRO A 66 -6.49 9.08 9.71
CA PRO A 66 -5.05 9.02 9.97
C PRO A 66 -4.25 8.81 8.68
N ASN A 67 -3.01 9.31 8.66
CA ASN A 67 -2.03 9.03 7.61
C ASN A 67 -1.78 7.52 7.49
N LEU A 68 -1.47 7.06 6.28
CA LEU A 68 -1.02 5.69 6.10
C LEU A 68 0.38 5.56 6.71
N VAL A 69 0.53 4.69 7.71
CA VAL A 69 1.81 4.45 8.41
C VAL A 69 2.30 3.02 8.23
N GLY A 70 3.61 2.84 8.33
CA GLY A 70 4.27 1.53 8.32
C GLY A 70 5.03 1.24 7.03
N SER A 71 5.13 -0.05 6.68
CA SER A 71 5.89 -0.48 5.50
C SER A 71 5.10 -1.45 4.62
N LEU A 72 5.15 -1.23 3.31
CA LEU A 72 4.48 -2.05 2.30
C LEU A 72 5.50 -2.58 1.28
N HIS A 73 5.56 -3.91 1.15
CA HIS A 73 6.41 -4.55 0.15
C HIS A 73 5.53 -5.19 -0.92
N LEU A 74 5.63 -4.66 -2.13
CA LEU A 74 4.91 -5.19 -3.29
C LEU A 74 5.87 -6.01 -4.13
N SER A 75 5.46 -7.23 -4.48
CA SER A 75 6.17 -8.07 -5.43
C SER A 75 5.34 -8.21 -6.69
N THR A 76 5.95 -7.91 -7.82
CA THR A 76 5.29 -8.05 -9.13
C THR A 76 5.29 -9.51 -9.55
N ARG A 77 4.17 -9.95 -10.16
CA ARG A 77 4.00 -11.33 -10.65
C ARG A 77 3.97 -11.35 -12.19
N PRO A 78 4.33 -12.46 -12.86
CA PRO A 78 4.40 -12.53 -14.31
C PRO A 78 3.09 -12.21 -15.04
N GLU A 79 1.94 -12.44 -14.41
CA GLU A 79 0.61 -12.17 -14.96
C GLU A 79 0.42 -10.69 -15.28
N LEU A 80 1.14 -9.81 -14.57
CA LEU A 80 1.12 -8.37 -14.79
C LEU A 80 1.62 -7.96 -16.18
N LEU A 81 2.39 -8.81 -16.86
CA LEU A 81 2.84 -8.58 -18.24
C LEU A 81 1.69 -8.54 -19.24
N ARG A 82 0.66 -9.37 -19.01
CA ARG A 82 -0.48 -9.54 -19.92
C ARG A 82 -1.74 -8.84 -19.42
N ALA A 83 -1.75 -8.39 -18.17
CA ALA A 83 -2.87 -7.69 -17.58
C ALA A 83 -3.17 -6.38 -18.31
N LYS A 84 -4.46 -6.09 -18.55
CA LYS A 84 -4.86 -4.79 -19.12
C LYS A 84 -4.72 -3.71 -18.07
N TRP A 85 -4.52 -2.47 -18.49
CA TRP A 85 -4.30 -1.35 -17.56
C TRP A 85 -5.45 -1.17 -16.55
N PRO A 86 -6.74 -1.23 -16.93
CA PRO A 86 -7.84 -1.12 -15.97
C PRO A 86 -7.79 -2.19 -14.87
N ASP A 87 -7.42 -3.43 -15.21
CA ASP A 87 -7.32 -4.51 -14.24
C ASP A 87 -6.19 -4.27 -13.22
N VAL A 88 -5.10 -3.63 -13.67
CA VAL A 88 -3.97 -3.28 -12.80
C VAL A 88 -4.34 -2.15 -11.85
N GLU A 89 -5.10 -1.16 -12.32
CA GLU A 89 -5.59 -0.06 -11.47
C GLU A 89 -6.62 -0.56 -10.43
N ASP A 90 -7.53 -1.45 -10.82
CA ASP A 90 -8.49 -2.07 -9.91
C ASP A 90 -7.79 -2.91 -8.82
N GLN A 91 -6.75 -3.68 -9.19
CA GLN A 91 -5.93 -4.38 -8.21
C GLN A 91 -5.21 -3.43 -7.26
N ALA A 92 -4.65 -2.33 -7.78
CA ALA A 92 -3.99 -1.32 -6.95
C ALA A 92 -4.97 -0.67 -5.95
N ASP A 93 -6.21 -0.38 -6.36
CA ASP A 93 -7.24 0.15 -5.47
C ASP A 93 -7.59 -0.80 -4.33
N LYS A 94 -7.74 -2.09 -4.65
CA LYS A 94 -8.02 -3.13 -3.65
C LYS A 94 -6.89 -3.24 -2.64
N ILE A 95 -5.64 -3.12 -3.09
CA ILE A 95 -4.47 -3.14 -2.21
C ILE A 95 -4.51 -1.96 -1.24
N ILE A 96 -4.75 -0.74 -1.73
CA ILE A 96 -4.78 0.45 -0.86
C ILE A 96 -5.97 0.38 0.12
N ALA A 97 -7.15 -0.03 -0.35
CA ALA A 97 -8.32 -0.21 0.51
C ALA A 97 -8.06 -1.25 1.62
N GLU A 98 -7.34 -2.33 1.31
CA GLU A 98 -6.95 -3.33 2.31
C GLU A 98 -5.93 -2.77 3.31
N VAL A 99 -4.99 -1.94 2.87
CA VAL A 99 -4.05 -1.25 3.76
C VAL A 99 -4.79 -0.32 4.73
N GLU A 100 -5.77 0.46 4.24
CA GLU A 100 -6.64 1.30 5.09
C GLU A 100 -7.40 0.46 6.13
N ARG A 101 -7.96 -0.67 5.70
CA ARG A 101 -8.69 -1.60 6.58
C ARG A 101 -7.78 -2.14 7.68
N LEU A 102 -6.59 -2.63 7.32
CA LEU A 102 -5.62 -3.18 8.27
C LEU A 102 -5.13 -2.15 9.29
N GLN A 103 -5.06 -0.88 8.92
CA GLN A 103 -4.70 0.20 9.85
C GLN A 103 -5.87 0.53 10.79
N THR A 104 -7.11 0.54 10.28
CA THR A 104 -8.31 0.76 11.09
C THR A 104 -8.56 -0.37 12.09
N ASP A 105 -8.32 -1.63 11.69
CA ASP A 105 -8.47 -2.79 12.56
C ASP A 105 -7.40 -2.85 13.66
N LYS A 106 -6.17 -2.40 13.37
CA LYS A 106 -5.11 -2.24 14.39
C LYS A 106 -5.43 -1.14 15.40
N ALA A 107 -6.22 -0.12 15.00
CA ALA A 107 -6.64 0.96 15.89
C ALA A 107 -7.73 0.54 16.89
N LYS A 108 -8.45 -0.57 16.67
CA LYS A 108 -9.37 -1.12 17.69
C LYS A 108 -8.55 -1.74 18.84
N PRO A 109 -8.60 -1.19 20.06
CA PRO A 109 -7.89 -1.78 21.18
C PRO A 109 -8.46 -3.19 21.43
N LYS A 110 -7.58 -4.20 21.46
CA LYS A 110 -7.95 -5.53 21.96
C LYS A 110 -8.52 -5.33 23.36
N ARG A 111 -9.85 -5.47 23.50
CA ARG A 111 -10.56 -5.53 24.79
C ARG A 111 -9.79 -6.53 25.66
N LYS A 112 -9.05 -6.04 26.66
CA LYS A 112 -8.42 -6.90 27.67
C LYS A 112 -9.56 -7.70 28.29
N LYS A 113 -9.61 -9.01 28.05
CA LYS A 113 -10.47 -9.89 28.84
C LYS A 113 -9.98 -9.76 30.28
N ARG A 114 -10.79 -9.15 31.13
CA ARG A 114 -10.59 -9.10 32.58
C ARG A 114 -10.67 -10.57 33.05
N THR A 115 -9.54 -11.18 33.33
CA THR A 115 -9.52 -12.42 34.12
C THR A 115 -9.89 -11.99 35.53
N MET A 116 -11.09 -12.35 35.98
CA MET A 116 -11.46 -12.32 37.39
C MET A 116 -10.91 -13.61 37.99
N GLU A 117 -9.97 -13.48 38.93
CA GLU A 117 -9.73 -14.48 39.98
C GLU A 117 -10.74 -14.27 41.11
#